data_AF-A0A8T6XFF9-F1
#
_entry.id   AF-A0A8T6XFF9-F1
#
_cell.length_a   1.000
_cell.length_b   1.000
_cell.length_c   1.000
_cell.angle_alpha   90.00
_cell.angle_beta   90.00
_cell.angle_gamma   90.00
#
_symmetry.space_group_name_H-M   'P 1'
#
loop_
_entity.id
_entity.type
_entity.pdbx_description
1 polymer ?
#
loop_
_entity_poly.entity_id
_entity_poly.type
_entity_poly.pdbx_seq_one_letter_code
_entity_poly.pdbx_strand_id
1 'polypeptide(L)'
;MVLDVRGRSFLWNQVRRMASAIRSTGLGETSPEEIERALDHGEGGPFAPLPPTGLFLMDVAFEGLEFTREEDLPRGTLARLRELYHQELCSVRFHE
;
A
#
# COMPACT_ATOMS: atom_id res chain seq x y z
N MET A 1 -2.87 -8.39 -7.29
CA MET A 1 -2.05 -8.10 -6.09
C MET A 1 -2.63 -6.88 -5.41
N VAL A 2 -2.78 -6.91 -4.09
CA VAL A 2 -3.17 -5.76 -3.26
C VAL A 2 -2.00 -5.49 -2.32
N LEU A 3 -1.64 -4.21 -2.15
CA LEU A 3 -0.59 -3.78 -1.22
C LEU A 3 -1.25 -2.93 -0.13
N ASP A 4 -1.14 -3.37 1.12
CA ASP A 4 -1.52 -2.56 2.29
C ASP A 4 -0.25 -1.92 2.85
N VAL A 5 -0.27 -0.59 2.99
CA VAL A 5 0.92 0.19 3.34
C VAL A 5 0.57 1.15 4.47
N ARG A 6 1.20 0.95 5.64
CA ARG A 6 1.09 1.82 6.80
C ARG A 6 2.39 2.57 7.03
N GLY A 7 2.30 3.86 7.33
CA GLY A 7 3.46 4.70 7.62
C GLY A 7 3.07 5.95 8.41
N ARG A 8 4.05 6.59 9.06
CA ARG A 8 3.81 7.87 9.75
C ARG A 8 3.56 9.02 8.78
N SER A 9 4.26 9.00 7.65
CA SER A 9 4.12 9.96 6.56
C SER A 9 4.65 9.35 5.27
N PHE A 10 4.22 9.92 4.14
CA PHE A 10 4.67 9.51 2.82
C PHE A 10 5.14 10.72 2.02
N LEU A 11 6.24 10.56 1.31
CA LEU A 11 6.71 11.52 0.31
C LEU A 11 5.79 11.50 -0.92
N TRP A 12 5.92 12.54 -1.74
CA TRP A 12 5.21 12.61 -3.02
C TRP A 12 5.48 11.36 -3.86
N ASN A 13 4.40 10.71 -4.30
CA ASN A 13 4.42 9.46 -5.07
C ASN A 13 5.08 8.24 -4.41
N GLN A 14 5.48 8.28 -3.14
CA GLN A 14 6.26 7.20 -2.51
C GLN A 14 5.57 5.83 -2.63
N VAL A 15 4.31 5.73 -2.21
CA VAL A 15 3.54 4.46 -2.26
C VAL A 15 3.41 3.93 -3.69
N ARG A 16 3.18 4.81 -4.66
CA ARG A 16 3.04 4.45 -6.08
C ARG A 16 4.36 3.97 -6.69
N ARG A 17 5.49 4.48 -6.23
CA ARG A 17 6.83 4.03 -6.64
C ARG A 17 7.20 2.70 -5.99
N MET A 18 6.89 2.52 -4.71
CA MET A 18 7.03 1.23 -4.02
C MET A 18 6.23 0.13 -4.73
N ALA A 19 4.97 0.41 -5.08
CA ALA A 19 4.12 -0.52 -5.81
C ALA A 19 4.69 -0.87 -7.20
N SER A 20 5.30 0.10 -7.89
CA SER A 20 5.98 -0.10 -9.17
C SER A 20 7.19 -1.06 -9.03
N ALA A 21 8.04 -0.82 -8.02
CA ALA A 21 9.20 -1.67 -7.75
C ALA A 21 8.82 -3.13 -7.44
N ILE A 22 7.82 -3.32 -6.58
CA ILE A 22 7.31 -4.65 -6.21
C ILE A 22 6.74 -5.35 -7.46
N ARG A 23 5.94 -4.63 -8.27
CA ARG A 23 5.35 -5.19 -9.50
C ARG A 23 6.43 -5.60 -10.50
N SER A 24 7.40 -4.73 -10.78
CA SER A 24 8.47 -5.03 -11.76
C SER A 24 9.35 -6.20 -11.30
N THR A 25 9.62 -6.31 -10.00
CA THR A 25 10.33 -7.47 -9.44
C THR A 25 9.53 -8.76 -9.60
N GLY A 26 8.23 -8.73 -9.28
CA GLY A 26 7.34 -9.87 -9.46
C GLY A 26 7.17 -10.31 -10.91
N LEU A 27 7.40 -9.40 -11.87
CA LEU A 27 7.39 -9.69 -13.32
C LEU A 27 8.77 -10.11 -13.86
N GLY A 28 9.82 -10.05 -13.03
CA GLY A 28 11.21 -10.31 -13.46
C GLY A 28 11.83 -9.20 -14.32
N GLU A 29 11.21 -8.01 -14.36
CA GLU A 29 11.72 -6.82 -15.06
C GLU A 29 12.85 -6.13 -14.29
N THR A 30 12.99 -6.44 -13.00
CA THR A 30 13.99 -5.88 -12.08
C THR A 30 14.35 -6.93 -11.04
N SER A 31 15.60 -6.95 -10.59
CA SER A 31 16.06 -7.86 -9.54
C SER A 31 15.91 -7.26 -8.13
N PRO A 32 15.80 -8.09 -7.08
CA PRO A 32 15.82 -7.60 -5.70
C PRO A 32 17.09 -6.77 -5.37
N GLU A 33 18.24 -7.15 -5.92
CA GLU A 33 19.52 -6.45 -5.71
C GLU A 33 19.51 -5.06 -6.36
N GLU A 34 18.77 -4.86 -7.45
CA GLU A 34 18.54 -3.54 -8.05
C GLU A 34 17.68 -2.64 -7.14
N ILE A 35 16.70 -3.20 -6.44
CA ILE A 35 15.93 -2.48 -5.42
C ILE A 35 16.82 -2.09 -4.24
N GLU A 36 17.64 -3.01 -3.75
CA GLU A 36 18.56 -2.76 -2.63
C GLU A 36 19.51 -1.60 -2.95
N ARG A 37 20.15 -1.63 -4.13
CA ARG A 37 20.99 -0.51 -4.59
C ARG A 37 20.23 0.81 -4.70
N ALA A 38 18.98 0.78 -5.18
CA ALA A 38 18.16 1.99 -5.29
C ALA A 38 17.81 2.59 -3.92
N LEU A 39 17.66 1.76 -2.88
CA LEU A 39 17.40 2.20 -1.51
C LEU A 39 18.67 2.76 -0.84
N ASP A 40 19.81 2.09 -1.02
CA ASP A 40 21.06 2.42 -0.31
C ASP A 40 21.82 3.59 -0.94
N HIS A 41 21.76 3.72 -2.26
CA HIS A 41 22.59 4.67 -3.00
C HIS A 41 21.78 5.78 -3.67
N GLY A 42 20.45 5.71 -3.64
CA GLY A 42 19.59 6.66 -4.34
C GLY A 42 19.80 6.69 -5.85
N GLU A 43 20.53 5.71 -6.39
CA GLU A 43 20.72 5.53 -7.82
C GLU A 43 19.38 5.08 -8.40
N GLY A 44 18.77 5.99 -9.17
CA GLY A 44 17.36 5.94 -9.56
C GLY A 44 16.96 4.60 -10.17
N GLY A 45 16.29 3.76 -9.37
CA GLY A 45 15.51 2.66 -9.90
C GLY A 45 14.43 3.22 -10.84
N PRO A 46 14.16 2.58 -12.00
CA PRO A 46 13.22 3.03 -13.04
C PRO A 46 11.74 2.91 -12.61
N PHE A 47 11.45 3.10 -11.33
CA PHE A 47 10.12 2.94 -10.76
C PHE A 47 9.33 4.23 -10.93
N ALA A 48 8.86 4.43 -12.17
CA ALA A 48 7.84 5.41 -12.44
C ALA A 48 6.61 5.11 -11.58
N PRO A 49 5.96 6.13 -10.98
CA PRO A 49 4.79 5.90 -10.16
C PRO A 49 3.65 5.33 -11.01
N LEU A 50 3.09 4.20 -10.58
CA LEU A 50 1.89 3.61 -11.20
C LEU A 50 0.73 4.62 -11.22
N PRO A 51 -0.29 4.49 -12.09
CA PRO A 51 -1.45 5.40 -12.11
C PRO A 51 -2.10 5.58 -10.72
N PRO A 52 -2.68 6.76 -10.42
CA PRO A 52 -3.24 7.04 -9.09
C PRO A 52 -4.56 6.29 -8.81
N THR A 53 -5.23 5.79 -9.84
CA THR A 53 -6.57 5.19 -9.77
C THR A 53 -6.69 3.95 -8.89
N GLY A 54 -5.56 3.33 -8.50
CA GLY A 54 -5.52 2.17 -7.62
C GLY A 54 -5.06 2.45 -6.18
N LEU A 55 -4.79 3.71 -5.81
CA LEU A 55 -4.36 4.08 -4.47
C LEU A 55 -5.51 4.70 -3.68
N PHE A 56 -5.87 4.06 -2.56
CA PHE A 56 -6.93 4.52 -1.67
C PHE A 56 -6.36 4.77 -0.28
N LEU A 57 -6.67 5.93 0.30
CA LEU A 57 -6.41 6.19 1.72
C LEU A 57 -7.46 5.42 2.53
N MET A 58 -7.00 4.42 3.27
CA MET A 58 -7.90 3.52 4.00
C MET A 58 -8.18 3.99 5.43
N ASP A 59 -7.16 4.51 6.11
CA ASP A 59 -7.25 4.90 7.51
C ASP A 59 -6.24 6.01 7.87
N VAL A 60 -6.52 6.74 8.94
CA VAL A 60 -5.64 7.77 9.53
C VAL A 60 -5.66 7.62 11.05
N ALA A 61 -4.47 7.52 11.66
CA ALA A 61 -4.34 7.42 13.10
C ALA A 61 -3.81 8.74 13.69
N PHE A 62 -4.37 9.16 14.82
CA PHE A 62 -3.92 10.29 15.61
C PHE A 62 -3.62 9.81 17.03
N GLU A 63 -2.54 10.29 17.62
CA GLU A 63 -2.23 9.98 19.01
C GLU A 63 -3.26 10.64 19.94
N GLY A 64 -3.88 9.85 20.82
CA GLY A 64 -4.87 10.34 21.78
C GLY A 64 -6.25 10.66 21.20
N LEU A 65 -6.50 10.35 19.93
CA LEU A 65 -7.80 10.54 19.29
C LEU A 65 -8.24 9.24 18.61
N GLU A 66 -9.34 8.68 19.09
CA GLU A 66 -9.98 7.50 18.52
C GLU A 66 -11.20 7.92 17.69
N PHE A 67 -11.29 7.42 16.47
CA PHE A 67 -12.48 7.58 15.65
C PHE A 67 -13.48 6.48 16.00
N THR A 68 -14.52 6.85 16.74
CA THR A 68 -15.66 5.97 16.97
C THR A 68 -16.64 6.10 15.81
N ARG A 69 -16.94 4.97 15.19
CA ARG A 69 -17.99 4.87 14.18
C ARG A 69 -19.30 4.56 14.87
N GLU A 70 -20.36 5.31 14.58
CA GLU A 70 -21.71 4.93 15.00
C GLU A 70 -22.11 3.61 14.32
N GLU A 71 -22.59 2.66 15.12
CA GLU A 71 -22.89 1.28 14.71
C GLU A 71 -23.95 1.20 13.60
N ASP A 72 -24.88 2.15 13.60
CA ASP A 72 -26.02 2.22 12.67
C ASP A 72 -25.72 2.96 11.35
N LEU A 73 -24.51 3.50 11.16
CA LEU A 73 -24.13 4.08 9.87
C LEU A 73 -23.89 2.95 8.87
N PRO A 74 -24.61 2.90 7.73
CA PRO A 74 -24.41 1.85 6.73
C PRO A 74 -22.93 1.75 6.41
N ARG A 75 -22.37 0.54 6.51
CA ARG A 75 -20.95 0.28 6.21
C ARG A 75 -20.64 0.96 4.89
N GLY A 76 -19.84 2.02 4.96
CA GLY A 76 -19.52 2.82 3.77
C GLY A 76 -18.88 1.91 2.74
N THR A 77 -18.95 2.27 1.46
CA THR A 77 -18.38 1.46 0.37
C THR A 77 -16.98 0.96 0.70
N LEU A 78 -16.16 1.76 1.40
CA LEU A 78 -14.84 1.39 1.90
C LEU A 78 -14.80 0.29 2.98
N ALA A 79 -15.72 0.26 3.95
CA ALA A 79 -15.78 -0.81 4.95
C ALA A 79 -16.23 -2.13 4.31
N ARG A 80 -17.18 -2.05 3.38
CA ARG A 80 -17.65 -3.20 2.59
C ARG A 80 -16.58 -3.69 1.63
N LEU A 81 -15.86 -2.78 0.97
CA LEU A 81 -14.68 -3.10 0.18
C LEU A 81 -13.61 -3.72 1.06
N ARG A 82 -13.28 -3.17 2.23
CA ARG A 82 -12.28 -3.72 3.15
C ARG A 82 -12.63 -5.14 3.59
N GLU A 83 -13.91 -5.39 3.88
CA GLU A 83 -14.41 -6.70 4.29
C GLU A 83 -14.42 -7.71 3.12
N LEU A 84 -14.84 -7.29 1.93
CA LEU A 84 -14.74 -8.10 0.70
C LEU A 84 -13.27 -8.33 0.29
N TYR A 85 -12.40 -7.31 0.40
CA TYR A 85 -10.97 -7.37 0.11
C TYR A 85 -10.23 -8.30 1.09
N HIS A 86 -10.52 -8.23 2.39
CA HIS A 86 -9.93 -9.13 3.38
C HIS A 86 -10.50 -10.55 3.27
N GLN A 87 -11.78 -10.74 2.92
CA GLN A 87 -12.37 -12.07 2.78
C GLN A 87 -11.91 -12.81 1.52
N GLU A 88 -11.67 -12.12 0.40
CA GLU A 88 -11.33 -12.79 -0.87
C GLU A 88 -9.83 -12.89 -1.19
N LEU A 89 -8.96 -11.99 -0.68
CA LEU A 89 -7.56 -11.90 -1.16
C LEU A 89 -6.48 -12.04 -0.08
N CYS A 90 -6.81 -11.98 1.22
CA CYS A 90 -5.85 -12.12 2.31
C CYS A 90 -5.67 -13.57 2.80
N SER A 91 -5.55 -14.54 1.88
CA SER A 91 -4.96 -15.85 2.22
C SER A 91 -3.43 -15.78 2.35
N VAL A 92 -2.81 -14.66 1.97
CA VAL A 92 -1.37 -14.44 2.16
C VAL A 92 -1.16 -13.58 3.41
N ARG A 93 -1.05 -14.27 4.55
CA ARG A 93 -0.62 -13.69 5.84
C ARG A 93 0.83 -13.24 5.70
N PHE A 94 1.10 -11.96 5.91
CA PHE A 94 2.46 -11.51 6.24
C PHE A 94 2.57 -11.44 7.76
N HIS A 95 3.58 -12.14 8.28
CA HIS A 95 3.84 -12.36 9.70
C HIS A 95 4.03 -11.05 10.46
N GLU A 96 3.48 -11.04 11.67
CA GLU A 96 3.72 -10.07 12.76
C GLU A 96 5.21 -9.93 13.09
#